data_AF-A0A9W4CMI4-F1
#
_entry.id   AF-A0A9W4CMI4-F1
#
_cell.length_a   1.000
_cell.length_b   1.000
_cell.length_c   1.000
_cell.angle_alpha   90.00
_cell.angle_beta   90.00
_cell.angle_gamma   90.00
#
_symmetry.space_group_name_H-M   'P 1'
#
loop_
_entity.id
_entity.type
_entity.pdbx_description
1 polymer ?
#
loop_
_entity_poly.entity_id
_entity_poly.type
_entity_poly.pdbx_seq_one_letter_code
_entity_poly.pdbx_strand_id
1 'polypeptide(L)'
;MTTETAATSVLPTGTLWQRIITQTEYALNCGALQSIATDYDFIEEGDIRFLVRILANLARKEQAKKQQKKIEKSGKEFNPFLPYEKDLFVADLSKTHLCLLNKFNVVEHHLLIVTREFEEQETWLTQADFAAMWMGLAEIDGLMFYNGGKLAGASQRHKHLQLVPFPLVPDGLNLPIEPAITSVQFKNSIGIILEFPFVHAIASFNPNWIHTPSEASIFTLELYFALLSAVGLSIDDHSFQSGAYNLLATRNWMMIVPRSQEEFEGISINSLGFAGGLLVRNSQQLQWLKSYHPLTVLKQVGISR
;
A
#
# COMPACT_ATOMS: atom_id res chain seq x y z
N MET A 1 -5.15 -25.80 -15.10
CA MET A 1 -4.11 -25.88 -14.06
C MET A 1 -4.77 -25.52 -12.75
N THR A 2 -4.66 -26.37 -11.73
CA THR A 2 -5.36 -26.21 -10.45
C THR A 2 -4.82 -24.99 -9.69
N THR A 3 -5.74 -24.19 -9.14
CA THR A 3 -5.50 -22.95 -8.36
C THR A 3 -4.51 -23.15 -7.20
N GLU A 4 -4.42 -24.36 -6.66
CA GLU A 4 -3.44 -24.78 -5.64
C GLU A 4 -1.98 -24.48 -6.01
N THR A 5 -1.62 -24.53 -7.30
CA THR A 5 -0.21 -24.42 -7.71
C THR A 5 0.32 -22.99 -7.81
N ALA A 6 -0.54 -21.97 -7.82
CA ALA A 6 -0.15 -20.56 -7.90
C ALA A 6 0.13 -19.94 -6.52
N ALA A 7 -0.51 -20.46 -5.48
CA ALA A 7 -0.43 -19.96 -4.11
C ALA A 7 0.73 -20.56 -3.29
N THR A 8 1.51 -21.49 -3.84
CA THR A 8 2.63 -22.10 -3.12
C THR A 8 3.84 -21.16 -3.09
N SER A 9 4.38 -20.89 -1.90
CA SER A 9 5.61 -20.12 -1.76
C SER A 9 6.79 -20.91 -2.34
N VAL A 10 7.69 -20.21 -3.03
CA VAL A 10 8.97 -20.76 -3.49
C VAL A 10 10.14 -20.32 -2.62
N LEU A 11 9.86 -19.54 -1.57
CA LEU A 11 10.83 -19.00 -0.63
C LEU A 11 10.84 -19.81 0.67
N PRO A 12 12.01 -20.21 1.21
CA PRO A 12 12.07 -20.81 2.54
C PRO A 12 11.58 -19.83 3.62
N THR A 13 10.72 -20.31 4.53
CA THR A 13 10.23 -19.54 5.68
C THR A 13 11.37 -19.02 6.56
N GLY A 14 11.21 -17.81 7.08
CA GLY A 14 12.15 -17.11 7.95
C GLY A 14 13.32 -16.45 7.22
N THR A 15 13.27 -16.35 5.88
CA THR A 15 14.39 -15.83 5.08
C THR A 15 14.14 -14.49 4.41
N LEU A 16 12.89 -14.03 4.33
CA LEU A 16 12.56 -12.83 3.54
C LEU A 16 13.18 -11.57 4.18
N TRP A 17 13.03 -11.40 5.50
CA TRP A 17 13.55 -10.22 6.20
C TRP A 17 15.07 -10.05 6.03
N GLN A 18 15.83 -11.14 6.22
CA GLN A 18 17.28 -11.09 6.04
C GLN A 18 17.67 -10.75 4.59
N ARG A 19 16.94 -11.28 3.60
CA ARG A 19 17.16 -10.92 2.19
C ARG A 19 16.90 -9.45 1.93
N ILE A 20 15.89 -8.86 2.56
CA ILE A 20 15.56 -7.44 2.40
C ILE A 20 16.67 -6.57 2.97
N ILE A 21 17.17 -6.88 4.17
CA ILE A 21 18.29 -6.14 4.78
C ILE A 21 19.50 -6.20 3.85
N THR A 22 19.92 -7.40 3.46
CA THR A 22 21.10 -7.61 2.60
C THR A 22 20.93 -6.93 1.24
N GLN A 23 19.76 -7.03 0.61
CA GLN A 23 19.50 -6.38 -0.67
C GLN A 23 19.45 -4.85 -0.53
N THR A 24 18.94 -4.33 0.59
CA THR A 24 18.88 -2.88 0.86
C THR A 24 20.29 -2.31 0.98
N GLU A 25 21.17 -2.95 1.77
CA GLU A 25 22.57 -2.54 1.89
C GLU A 25 23.29 -2.57 0.54
N TYR A 26 23.12 -3.66 -0.22
CA TYR A 26 23.69 -3.79 -1.55
C TYR A 26 23.20 -2.68 -2.50
N ALA A 27 21.88 -2.48 -2.58
CA ALA A 27 21.25 -1.54 -3.50
C ALA A 27 21.59 -0.08 -3.17
N LEU A 28 21.77 0.26 -1.89
CA LEU A 28 22.29 1.56 -1.46
C LEU A 28 23.74 1.74 -1.91
N ASN A 29 24.59 0.74 -1.68
CA ASN A 29 26.02 0.80 -1.99
C ASN A 29 26.28 0.92 -3.50
N CYS A 30 25.49 0.26 -4.35
CA CYS A 30 25.60 0.37 -5.80
C CYS A 30 24.80 1.54 -6.41
N GLY A 31 24.02 2.27 -5.60
CA GLY A 31 23.22 3.42 -6.02
C GLY A 31 21.91 3.08 -6.76
N ALA A 32 21.52 1.81 -6.78
CA ALA A 32 20.24 1.36 -7.32
C ALA A 32 19.06 1.86 -6.49
N LEU A 33 19.16 1.76 -5.15
CA LEU A 33 18.17 2.28 -4.21
C LEU A 33 18.43 3.76 -3.92
N GLN A 34 17.43 4.61 -4.16
CA GLN A 34 17.51 6.05 -4.06
C GLN A 34 16.48 6.58 -3.06
N SER A 35 16.70 6.27 -1.78
CA SER A 35 15.83 6.67 -0.68
C SER A 35 15.61 8.18 -0.64
N ILE A 36 14.36 8.58 -0.39
CA ILE A 36 13.95 9.98 -0.32
C ILE A 36 13.97 10.42 1.14
N ALA A 37 14.92 11.27 1.49
CA ALA A 37 15.00 11.87 2.82
C ALA A 37 13.79 12.79 3.09
N THR A 38 13.23 12.66 4.29
CA THR A 38 12.12 13.49 4.78
C THR A 38 12.36 13.94 6.21
N ASP A 39 12.01 15.19 6.49
CA ASP A 39 11.70 15.61 7.85
C ASP A 39 10.28 15.13 8.21
N TYR A 40 9.87 15.26 9.47
CA TYR A 40 8.51 14.96 9.88
C TYR A 40 7.98 15.94 10.92
N ASP A 41 6.66 16.09 10.94
CA ASP A 41 5.88 16.82 11.93
C ASP A 41 4.62 16.00 12.26
N PHE A 42 3.90 16.40 13.30
CA PHE A 42 2.66 15.75 13.72
C PHE A 42 1.48 16.72 13.67
N ILE A 43 0.31 16.17 13.37
CA ILE A 43 -0.96 16.87 13.49
C ILE A 43 -1.89 15.99 14.32
N GLU A 44 -2.36 16.51 15.45
CA GLU A 44 -3.33 15.83 16.29
C GLU A 44 -4.74 16.22 15.84
N GLU A 45 -5.60 15.22 15.64
CA GLU A 45 -7.01 15.40 15.35
C GLU A 45 -7.82 14.27 16.00
N GLY A 46 -8.64 14.62 16.99
CA GLY A 46 -9.21 13.62 17.90
C GLY A 46 -8.11 12.85 18.62
N ASP A 47 -8.23 11.53 18.68
CA ASP A 47 -7.23 10.65 19.28
C ASP A 47 -6.15 10.19 18.29
N ILE A 48 -6.14 10.72 17.06
CA ILE A 48 -5.22 10.31 16.01
C ILE A 48 -4.08 11.33 15.91
N ARG A 49 -2.84 10.85 16.08
CA ARG A 49 -1.63 11.63 15.89
C ARG A 49 -1.04 11.37 14.51
N PHE A 50 -1.52 12.10 13.51
CA PHE A 50 -1.10 11.94 12.13
C PHE A 50 0.40 12.25 11.96
N LEU A 51 1.11 11.35 11.29
CA LEU A 51 2.49 11.54 10.89
C LEU A 51 2.51 12.28 9.56
N VAL A 52 3.15 13.45 9.50
CA VAL A 52 3.33 14.20 8.26
C VAL A 52 4.80 14.23 7.89
N ARG A 53 5.18 13.51 6.84
CA ARG A 53 6.54 13.56 6.27
C ARG A 53 6.66 14.71 5.29
N ILE A 54 7.76 15.46 5.36
CA ILE A 54 8.03 16.64 4.54
C ILE A 54 9.26 16.33 3.69
N LEU A 55 9.15 16.42 2.36
CA LEU A 55 10.28 16.17 1.46
C LEU A 55 11.41 17.17 1.70
N ALA A 56 12.60 16.68 2.08
CA ALA A 56 13.75 17.53 2.38
C ALA A 56 14.40 18.16 1.12
N ASN A 57 13.99 17.74 -0.09
CA ASN A 57 14.50 18.27 -1.36
C ASN A 57 13.55 18.03 -2.55
N LEU A 58 12.68 19.00 -2.87
CA LEU A 58 11.77 18.97 -4.03
C LEU A 58 12.48 18.69 -5.37
N ALA A 59 13.69 19.24 -5.54
CA ALA A 59 14.44 19.17 -6.80
C ALA A 59 14.80 17.74 -7.23
N ARG A 60 15.12 16.83 -6.29
CA ARG A 60 15.43 15.42 -6.60
C ARG A 60 14.20 14.66 -7.09
N LYS A 61 13.02 14.91 -6.51
CA LYS A 61 11.76 14.28 -6.95
C LYS A 61 11.34 14.77 -8.35
N GLU A 62 11.53 16.05 -8.64
CA GLU A 62 11.30 16.59 -9.99
C GLU A 62 12.29 16.02 -11.01
N GLN A 63 13.56 15.84 -10.65
CA GLN A 63 14.55 15.19 -11.49
C GLN A 63 14.21 13.71 -11.75
N ALA A 64 13.76 12.97 -10.73
CA ALA A 64 13.31 11.58 -10.88
C ALA A 64 12.08 11.46 -11.79
N LYS A 65 11.07 12.32 -11.60
CA LYS A 65 9.90 12.42 -12.51
C LYS A 65 10.32 12.81 -13.94
N LYS A 66 11.32 13.69 -14.09
CA LYS A 66 11.86 14.09 -15.41
C LYS A 66 12.64 12.96 -16.09
N GLN A 67 13.35 12.11 -15.33
CA GLN A 67 14.01 10.92 -15.85
C GLN A 67 13.00 9.88 -16.33
N GLN A 68 11.95 9.60 -15.55
CA GLN A 68 10.85 8.72 -15.97
C GLN A 68 10.16 9.25 -17.26
N LYS A 69 9.81 10.54 -17.29
CA LYS A 69 9.21 11.17 -18.49
C LYS A 69 10.13 11.21 -19.72
N LYS A 70 11.46 11.20 -19.54
CA LYS A 70 12.41 11.13 -20.66
C LYS A 70 12.42 9.74 -21.30
N ILE A 71 12.19 8.67 -20.52
CA ILE A 71 12.10 7.31 -21.02
C ILE A 71 10.78 7.08 -21.77
N GLU A 72 9.67 7.67 -21.26
CA GLU A 72 8.35 7.64 -21.92
C GLU A 72 8.33 8.32 -23.30
N LYS A 73 9.17 9.33 -23.53
CA LYS A 73 9.30 10.01 -24.85
C LYS A 73 9.85 9.12 -25.98
N SER A 74 10.28 7.88 -25.68
CA SER A 74 10.70 6.90 -26.69
C SER A 74 9.53 6.18 -27.38
N GLY A 75 8.27 6.45 -26.99
CA GLY A 75 7.08 5.84 -27.58
C GLY A 75 6.79 4.41 -27.09
N LYS A 76 7.67 3.84 -26.25
CA LYS A 76 7.39 2.61 -25.49
C LYS A 76 6.91 2.98 -24.10
N GLU A 77 5.77 2.44 -23.72
CA GLU A 77 5.27 2.51 -22.34
C GLU A 77 6.33 1.90 -21.40
N PHE A 78 6.87 2.70 -20.49
CA PHE A 78 7.94 2.27 -19.59
C PHE A 78 7.34 1.54 -18.39
N ASN A 79 7.63 0.24 -18.29
CA ASN A 79 7.26 -0.58 -17.14
C ASN A 79 8.51 -0.85 -16.28
N PRO A 80 8.65 -0.25 -15.08
CA PRO A 80 9.84 -0.43 -14.23
C PRO A 80 9.95 -1.85 -13.66
N PHE A 81 8.92 -2.67 -13.81
CA PHE A 81 8.91 -4.05 -13.34
C PHE A 81 9.14 -5.06 -14.48
N LEU A 82 9.25 -4.62 -15.75
CA LEU A 82 9.47 -5.52 -16.88
C LEU A 82 10.40 -4.92 -17.97
N PRO A 83 11.67 -5.37 -18.06
CA PRO A 83 12.39 -6.12 -17.04
C PRO A 83 12.64 -5.26 -15.80
N TYR A 84 12.54 -5.85 -14.61
CA TYR A 84 12.91 -5.18 -13.37
C TYR A 84 14.43 -5.05 -13.22
N GLU A 85 14.87 -4.06 -12.44
CA GLU A 85 16.27 -3.85 -12.09
C GLU A 85 16.72 -4.94 -11.10
N LYS A 86 17.73 -5.74 -11.48
CA LYS A 86 18.20 -6.87 -10.68
C LYS A 86 18.77 -6.43 -9.33
N ASP A 87 19.32 -5.22 -9.26
CA ASP A 87 19.87 -4.64 -8.03
C ASP A 87 18.77 -4.23 -7.03
N LEU A 88 17.50 -4.26 -7.44
CA LEU A 88 16.34 -4.05 -6.55
C LEU A 88 15.58 -5.35 -6.28
N PHE A 89 15.94 -6.47 -6.90
CA PHE A 89 15.27 -7.75 -6.72
C PHE A 89 15.62 -8.38 -5.38
N VAL A 90 14.61 -8.75 -4.60
CA VAL A 90 14.80 -9.37 -3.27
C VAL A 90 14.63 -10.89 -3.35
N ALA A 91 13.49 -11.34 -3.88
CA ALA A 91 13.13 -12.74 -3.90
C ALA A 91 11.97 -13.02 -4.86
N ASP A 92 11.90 -14.26 -5.31
CA ASP A 92 10.69 -14.85 -5.85
C ASP A 92 9.80 -15.26 -4.67
N LEU A 93 8.56 -14.75 -4.62
CA LEU A 93 7.60 -15.14 -3.57
C LEU A 93 6.84 -16.40 -3.96
N SER A 94 6.33 -16.42 -5.19
CA SER A 94 5.58 -17.53 -5.77
C SER A 94 5.86 -17.64 -7.27
N LYS A 95 5.15 -18.55 -7.95
CA LYS A 95 5.18 -18.63 -9.42
C LYS A 95 4.59 -17.38 -10.08
N THR A 96 3.72 -16.64 -9.39
CA THR A 96 3.03 -15.47 -9.96
C THR A 96 3.58 -14.14 -9.44
N HIS A 97 4.26 -14.12 -8.29
CA HIS A 97 4.72 -12.87 -7.65
C HIS A 97 6.21 -12.89 -7.29
N LEU A 98 6.80 -11.70 -7.31
CA LEU A 98 8.16 -11.42 -6.85
C LEU A 98 8.19 -10.18 -5.94
N CYS A 99 9.27 -10.03 -5.18
CA CYS A 99 9.55 -8.88 -4.33
C CYS A 99 10.65 -8.00 -4.92
N LEU A 100 10.38 -6.70 -5.02
CA LEU A 100 11.37 -5.66 -5.33
C LEU A 100 11.45 -4.66 -4.17
N LEU A 101 12.63 -4.08 -3.96
CA LEU A 101 12.76 -2.84 -3.20
C LEU A 101 12.11 -1.69 -3.98
N ASN A 102 11.36 -0.84 -3.29
CA ASN A 102 10.89 0.40 -3.89
C ASN A 102 12.06 1.37 -4.09
N LYS A 103 12.46 1.57 -5.36
CA LYS A 103 13.59 2.41 -5.76
C LYS A 103 13.64 3.79 -5.11
N PHE A 104 12.48 4.40 -4.89
CA PHE A 104 12.33 5.76 -4.37
C PHE A 104 11.55 5.76 -3.05
N ASN A 105 11.95 4.90 -2.12
CA ASN A 105 11.26 4.73 -0.87
C ASN A 105 11.44 5.94 0.07
N VAL A 106 10.35 6.27 0.78
CA VAL A 106 10.36 7.19 1.93
C VAL A 106 10.43 6.41 3.24
N VAL A 107 9.78 5.25 3.30
CA VAL A 107 9.84 4.32 4.42
C VAL A 107 10.92 3.28 4.11
N GLU A 108 11.81 3.03 5.07
CA GLU A 108 12.89 2.05 4.90
C GLU A 108 12.33 0.65 4.66
N HIS A 109 13.05 -0.14 3.86
CA HIS A 109 12.67 -1.52 3.53
C HIS A 109 11.29 -1.67 2.87
N HIS A 110 10.75 -0.61 2.26
CA HIS A 110 9.49 -0.64 1.52
C HIS A 110 9.59 -1.58 0.31
N LEU A 111 8.77 -2.63 0.31
CA LEU A 111 8.69 -3.61 -0.76
C LEU A 111 7.52 -3.36 -1.71
N LEU A 112 7.75 -3.76 -2.96
CA LEU A 112 6.74 -3.95 -3.98
C LEU A 112 6.60 -5.46 -4.21
N ILE A 113 5.40 -5.99 -4.01
CA ILE A 113 5.02 -7.36 -4.36
C ILE A 113 4.34 -7.29 -5.72
N VAL A 114 5.06 -7.67 -6.77
CA VAL A 114 4.66 -7.43 -8.17
C VAL A 114 4.30 -8.75 -8.83
N THR A 115 3.26 -8.74 -9.67
CA THR A 115 2.98 -9.86 -10.58
C THR A 115 4.16 -10.06 -11.54
N ARG A 116 4.46 -11.31 -11.93
CA ARG A 116 5.53 -11.59 -12.90
C ARG A 116 5.15 -11.17 -14.31
N GLU A 117 3.94 -11.57 -14.69
CA GLU A 117 3.33 -11.17 -15.93
C GLU A 117 2.62 -9.83 -15.73
N PHE A 118 2.54 -9.05 -16.80
CA PHE A 118 1.82 -7.80 -16.76
C PHE A 118 0.33 -8.07 -16.50
N GLU A 119 -0.13 -7.64 -15.34
CA GLU A 119 -1.54 -7.47 -15.00
C GLU A 119 -1.83 -5.99 -14.74
N GLU A 120 -3.03 -5.52 -15.07
CA GLU A 120 -3.42 -4.13 -14.81
C GLU A 120 -3.66 -3.87 -13.32
N GLN A 121 -3.17 -2.74 -12.84
CA GLN A 121 -3.37 -2.19 -11.49
C GLN A 121 -4.84 -1.77 -11.24
N GLU A 122 -5.69 -1.83 -12.26
CA GLU A 122 -7.13 -1.57 -12.19
C GLU A 122 -7.95 -2.85 -12.28
N THR A 123 -7.35 -3.99 -11.94
CA THR A 123 -8.04 -5.27 -11.81
C THR A 123 -8.26 -5.63 -10.35
N TRP A 124 -9.30 -6.42 -10.08
CA TRP A 124 -9.54 -6.92 -8.73
C TRP A 124 -8.37 -7.78 -8.22
N LEU A 125 -8.13 -7.74 -6.91
CA LEU A 125 -7.21 -8.69 -6.27
C LEU A 125 -7.79 -10.10 -6.34
N THR A 126 -6.92 -11.05 -6.62
CA THR A 126 -7.21 -12.47 -6.77
C THR A 126 -6.72 -13.24 -5.55
N GLN A 127 -7.05 -14.53 -5.49
CA GLN A 127 -6.49 -15.43 -4.48
C GLN A 127 -4.95 -15.43 -4.50
N ALA A 128 -4.32 -15.35 -5.68
CA ALA A 128 -2.87 -15.36 -5.80
C ALA A 128 -2.22 -14.09 -5.20
N ASP A 129 -2.87 -12.95 -5.35
CA ASP A 129 -2.44 -11.69 -4.73
C ASP A 129 -2.51 -11.77 -3.20
N PHE A 130 -3.60 -12.33 -2.66
CA PHE A 130 -3.74 -12.51 -1.21
C PHE A 130 -2.80 -13.57 -0.64
N ALA A 131 -2.48 -14.62 -1.40
CA ALA A 131 -1.46 -15.57 -1.00
C ALA A 131 -0.08 -14.88 -0.91
N ALA A 132 0.27 -14.05 -1.89
CA ALA A 132 1.51 -13.27 -1.87
C ALA A 132 1.52 -12.24 -0.73
N MET A 133 0.39 -11.59 -0.44
CA MET A 133 0.23 -10.73 0.74
C MET A 133 0.56 -11.47 2.04
N TRP A 134 -0.06 -12.63 2.26
CA TRP A 134 0.17 -13.41 3.49
C TRP A 134 1.59 -13.94 3.60
N MET A 135 2.24 -14.32 2.48
CA MET A 135 3.67 -14.67 2.50
C MET A 135 4.53 -13.50 2.98
N GLY A 136 4.24 -12.27 2.55
CA GLY A 136 4.93 -11.06 3.02
C GLY A 136 4.65 -10.78 4.50
N LEU A 137 3.38 -10.76 4.90
CA LEU A 137 2.96 -10.47 6.28
C LEU A 137 3.39 -11.56 7.27
N ALA A 138 3.59 -12.81 6.84
CA ALA A 138 4.13 -13.87 7.69
C ALA A 138 5.58 -13.60 8.13
N GLU A 139 6.38 -13.00 7.24
CA GLU A 139 7.79 -12.73 7.48
C GLU A 139 8.04 -11.34 8.09
N ILE A 140 7.15 -10.38 7.81
CA ILE A 140 7.33 -8.97 8.15
C ILE A 140 6.07 -8.49 8.85
N ASP A 141 6.23 -8.00 10.08
CA ASP A 141 5.14 -7.27 10.73
C ASP A 141 5.07 -5.86 10.13
N GLY A 142 3.92 -5.50 9.60
CA GLY A 142 3.81 -4.30 8.77
C GLY A 142 2.43 -4.07 8.19
N LEU A 143 2.38 -3.04 7.34
CA LEU A 143 1.18 -2.65 6.61
C LEU A 143 1.34 -3.06 5.14
N MET A 144 0.49 -3.99 4.70
CA MET A 144 0.24 -4.25 3.28
C MET A 144 -0.76 -3.23 2.76
N PHE A 145 -0.58 -2.77 1.53
CA PHE A 145 -1.57 -1.96 0.86
C PHE A 145 -1.59 -2.13 -0.65
N TYR A 146 -2.74 -1.82 -1.24
CA TYR A 146 -2.96 -1.79 -2.68
C TYR A 146 -3.68 -0.48 -3.04
N ASN A 147 -3.17 0.19 -4.07
CA ASN A 147 -3.82 1.37 -4.66
C ASN A 147 -4.48 0.91 -5.96
N GLY A 148 -5.76 0.57 -5.91
CA GLY A 148 -6.54 0.10 -7.07
C GLY A 148 -6.87 1.28 -7.98
N GLY A 149 -6.03 1.51 -8.98
CA GLY A 149 -6.20 2.54 -10.00
C GLY A 149 -5.71 3.94 -9.70
N LYS A 150 -5.74 4.79 -10.73
CA LYS A 150 -5.07 6.11 -10.71
C LYS A 150 -5.58 7.01 -9.60
N LEU A 151 -6.89 7.08 -9.39
CA LEU A 151 -7.50 7.92 -8.35
C LEU A 151 -7.18 7.42 -6.93
N ALA A 152 -6.73 6.18 -6.77
CA ALA A 152 -6.25 5.65 -5.49
C ALA A 152 -4.77 6.00 -5.20
N GLY A 153 -4.10 6.73 -6.10
CA GLY A 153 -2.69 7.08 -5.97
C GLY A 153 -1.74 6.05 -6.57
N ALA A 154 -2.21 5.19 -7.48
CA ALA A 154 -1.36 4.28 -8.22
C ALA A 154 -0.44 5.03 -9.21
N SER A 155 0.86 4.83 -9.09
CA SER A 155 1.86 5.43 -10.00
C SER A 155 2.30 4.53 -11.15
N GLN A 156 1.95 3.24 -11.11
CA GLN A 156 2.33 2.23 -12.10
C GLN A 156 1.11 1.40 -12.47
N ARG A 157 0.99 1.04 -13.76
CA ARG A 157 -0.09 0.18 -14.27
C ARG A 157 0.12 -1.29 -14.02
N HIS A 158 1.37 -1.73 -13.88
CA HIS A 158 1.64 -3.13 -13.61
C HIS A 158 1.27 -3.45 -12.15
N LYS A 159 0.39 -4.42 -11.96
CA LYS A 159 -0.18 -4.85 -10.69
C LYS A 159 0.88 -5.12 -9.63
N HIS A 160 0.75 -4.41 -8.51
CA HIS A 160 1.63 -4.58 -7.36
C HIS A 160 0.91 -4.21 -6.06
N LEU A 161 1.16 -5.02 -5.03
CA LEU A 161 0.93 -4.64 -3.63
C LEU A 161 2.20 -4.00 -3.06
N GLN A 162 2.04 -3.29 -1.97
CA GLN A 162 3.11 -2.59 -1.28
C GLN A 162 3.15 -3.01 0.19
N LEU A 163 4.33 -3.28 0.72
CA LEU A 163 4.52 -3.66 2.11
C LEU A 163 5.56 -2.75 2.76
N VAL A 164 5.15 -2.08 3.83
CA VAL A 164 6.06 -1.32 4.69
C VAL A 164 6.13 -1.96 6.07
N PRO A 165 7.34 -2.18 6.63
CA PRO A 165 7.47 -2.73 7.96
C PRO A 165 7.02 -1.73 9.02
N PHE A 166 6.60 -2.25 10.16
CA PHE A 166 6.43 -1.46 11.37
C PHE A 166 7.75 -1.27 12.13
N PRO A 167 7.87 -0.20 12.94
CA PRO A 167 6.89 0.88 13.13
C PRO A 167 6.87 1.89 11.98
N LEU A 168 5.70 2.45 11.63
CA LEU A 168 5.60 3.52 10.63
C LEU A 168 6.03 4.88 11.18
N VAL A 169 5.83 5.08 12.49
CA VAL A 169 6.12 6.32 13.20
C VAL A 169 7.51 6.23 13.87
N PRO A 170 8.36 7.26 13.76
CA PRO A 170 9.71 7.24 14.32
C PRO A 170 9.82 6.98 15.83
N ASP A 171 8.75 7.24 16.61
CA ASP A 171 8.70 7.02 18.06
C ASP A 171 8.21 5.63 18.46
N GLY A 172 8.03 4.72 17.50
CA GLY A 172 7.72 3.31 17.75
C GLY A 172 6.24 2.94 17.59
N LEU A 173 5.35 3.89 17.29
CA LEU A 173 3.95 3.57 16.98
C LEU A 173 3.86 2.89 15.61
N ASN A 174 3.14 1.76 15.53
CA ASN A 174 2.99 1.02 14.28
C ASN A 174 2.20 1.82 13.25
N LEU A 175 1.03 2.34 13.63
CA LEU A 175 0.19 3.17 12.78
C LEU A 175 -0.42 4.33 13.57
N PRO A 176 -0.43 5.56 13.01
CA PRO A 176 -1.17 6.68 13.58
C PRO A 176 -2.64 6.39 13.90
N ILE A 177 -3.32 5.60 13.05
CA ILE A 177 -4.74 5.27 13.20
C ILE A 177 -5.03 4.15 14.20
N GLU A 178 -4.04 3.57 14.89
CA GLU A 178 -4.28 2.49 15.87
C GLU A 178 -5.40 2.80 16.88
N PRO A 179 -5.48 4.01 17.48
CA PRO A 179 -6.58 4.36 18.37
C PRO A 179 -7.96 4.19 17.70
N ALA A 180 -8.10 4.61 16.45
CA ALA A 180 -9.34 4.47 15.68
C ALA A 180 -9.64 3.01 15.29
N ILE A 181 -8.62 2.16 15.11
CA ILE A 181 -8.81 0.72 14.89
C ILE A 181 -9.38 0.06 16.16
N THR A 182 -9.00 0.52 17.35
CA THR A 182 -9.55 -0.02 18.61
C THR A 182 -11.00 0.36 18.88
N SER A 183 -11.51 1.43 18.23
CA SER A 183 -12.89 1.90 18.38
C SER A 183 -13.86 1.35 17.32
N VAL A 184 -13.42 0.40 16.48
CA VAL A 184 -14.24 -0.16 15.39
C VAL A 184 -15.54 -0.77 15.92
N GLN A 185 -16.66 -0.37 15.31
CA GLN A 185 -17.98 -0.92 15.58
C GLN A 185 -18.36 -1.94 14.52
N PHE A 186 -18.37 -3.22 14.90
CA PHE A 186 -18.74 -4.32 14.01
C PHE A 186 -20.25 -4.56 13.98
N LYS A 187 -20.78 -4.71 12.77
CA LYS A 187 -22.10 -5.29 12.52
C LYS A 187 -21.91 -6.53 11.66
N ASN A 188 -22.17 -7.70 12.23
CA ASN A 188 -21.76 -9.00 11.68
C ASN A 188 -20.23 -9.06 11.56
N SER A 189 -19.69 -9.24 10.36
CA SER A 189 -18.25 -9.32 10.07
C SER A 189 -17.63 -8.01 9.55
N ILE A 190 -18.44 -6.97 9.34
CA ILE A 190 -18.00 -5.70 8.76
C ILE A 190 -18.12 -4.60 9.80
N GLY A 191 -17.02 -3.90 10.01
CA GLY A 191 -16.91 -2.79 10.93
C GLY A 191 -16.81 -1.44 10.24
N ILE A 192 -17.12 -0.41 11.02
CA ILE A 192 -16.90 0.99 10.68
C ILE A 192 -16.24 1.70 11.86
N ILE A 193 -15.49 2.76 11.55
CA ILE A 193 -14.90 3.69 12.50
C ILE A 193 -15.76 4.94 12.47
N LEU A 194 -16.35 5.33 13.60
CA LEU A 194 -17.31 6.44 13.63
C LEU A 194 -16.63 7.77 13.36
N GLU A 195 -15.38 7.91 13.78
CA GLU A 195 -14.56 9.11 13.64
C GLU A 195 -14.17 9.40 12.19
N PHE A 196 -14.17 8.40 11.32
CA PHE A 196 -13.82 8.58 9.91
C PHE A 196 -14.99 9.20 9.12
N PRO A 197 -14.82 10.41 8.54
CA PRO A 197 -15.88 11.13 7.84
C PRO A 197 -16.07 10.70 6.37
N PHE A 198 -15.46 9.57 6.00
CA PHE A 198 -15.51 8.98 4.65
C PHE A 198 -15.99 7.53 4.72
N VAL A 199 -16.58 7.07 3.62
CA VAL A 199 -16.97 5.68 3.43
C VAL A 199 -15.74 4.80 3.51
N HIS A 200 -15.84 3.75 4.29
CA HIS A 200 -14.86 2.67 4.41
C HIS A 200 -15.56 1.45 5.00
N ALA A 201 -14.93 0.29 4.86
CA ALA A 201 -15.34 -0.92 5.55
C ALA A 201 -14.10 -1.66 6.03
N ILE A 202 -14.15 -2.21 7.25
CA ILE A 202 -13.05 -2.96 7.85
C ILE A 202 -13.53 -4.34 8.33
N ALA A 203 -12.71 -5.37 8.15
CA ALA A 203 -12.95 -6.71 8.70
C ALA A 203 -11.73 -7.16 9.50
N SER A 204 -11.97 -7.93 10.57
CA SER A 204 -10.91 -8.59 11.33
C SER A 204 -10.45 -9.87 10.64
N PHE A 205 -9.17 -10.18 10.76
CA PHE A 205 -8.60 -11.46 10.39
C PHE A 205 -8.51 -12.40 11.58
N ASN A 206 -8.50 -13.70 11.28
CA ASN A 206 -8.10 -14.70 12.26
C ASN A 206 -6.56 -14.63 12.41
N PRO A 207 -6.02 -14.41 13.62
CA PRO A 207 -4.58 -14.26 13.82
C PRO A 207 -3.78 -15.50 13.43
N ASN A 208 -4.41 -16.69 13.40
CA ASN A 208 -3.73 -17.94 13.02
C ASN A 208 -3.50 -18.06 11.50
N TRP A 209 -4.15 -17.24 10.68
CA TRP A 209 -4.02 -17.28 9.21
C TRP A 209 -2.59 -16.98 8.73
N ILE A 210 -1.80 -16.28 9.53
CA ILE A 210 -0.38 -16.04 9.26
C ILE A 210 0.44 -17.32 9.07
N HIS A 211 0.03 -18.42 9.71
CA HIS A 211 0.74 -19.71 9.64
C HIS A 211 0.36 -20.53 8.41
N THR A 212 -0.71 -20.16 7.71
CA THR A 212 -1.25 -20.90 6.56
C THR A 212 -1.59 -19.95 5.39
N PRO A 213 -0.60 -19.26 4.78
CA PRO A 213 -0.85 -18.24 3.75
C PRO A 213 -1.78 -18.66 2.60
N SER A 214 -1.62 -19.90 2.10
CA SER A 214 -2.45 -20.42 1.00
C SER A 214 -3.92 -20.58 1.40
N GLU A 215 -4.20 -21.12 2.58
CA GLU A 215 -5.58 -21.28 3.08
C GLU A 215 -6.18 -19.92 3.44
N ALA A 216 -5.39 -19.07 4.11
CA ALA A 216 -5.77 -17.71 4.47
C ALA A 216 -6.20 -16.89 3.25
N SER A 217 -5.55 -17.09 2.10
CA SER A 217 -5.87 -16.37 0.86
C SER A 217 -7.31 -16.59 0.37
N ILE A 218 -7.89 -17.77 0.61
CA ILE A 218 -9.27 -18.10 0.20
C ILE A 218 -10.25 -17.26 1.00
N PHE A 219 -10.15 -17.34 2.33
CA PHE A 219 -11.02 -16.57 3.23
C PHE A 219 -10.80 -15.07 3.11
N THR A 220 -9.57 -14.64 2.82
CA THR A 220 -9.26 -13.22 2.59
C THR A 220 -9.93 -12.71 1.32
N LEU A 221 -9.97 -13.51 0.24
CA LEU A 221 -10.66 -13.15 -0.99
C LEU A 221 -12.17 -12.98 -0.76
N GLU A 222 -12.79 -13.88 0.02
CA GLU A 222 -14.21 -13.77 0.40
C GLU A 222 -14.48 -12.49 1.21
N LEU A 223 -13.64 -12.20 2.21
CA LEU A 223 -13.74 -10.96 3.00
C LEU A 223 -13.56 -9.72 2.13
N TYR A 224 -12.59 -9.75 1.21
CA TYR A 224 -12.32 -8.65 0.30
C TYR A 224 -13.55 -8.31 -0.56
N PHE A 225 -14.22 -9.33 -1.13
CA PHE A 225 -15.44 -9.10 -1.89
C PHE A 225 -16.60 -8.60 -1.03
N ALA A 226 -16.72 -9.07 0.21
CA ALA A 226 -17.71 -8.55 1.15
C ALA A 226 -17.45 -7.07 1.50
N LEU A 227 -16.19 -6.68 1.71
CA LEU A 227 -15.80 -5.29 1.98
C LEU A 227 -16.04 -4.39 0.76
N LEU A 228 -15.71 -4.84 -0.46
CA LEU A 228 -16.00 -4.09 -1.69
C LEU A 228 -17.50 -3.81 -1.82
N SER A 229 -18.33 -4.84 -1.64
CA SER A 229 -19.78 -4.68 -1.67
C SER A 229 -20.28 -3.69 -0.62
N ALA A 230 -19.74 -3.74 0.61
CA ALA A 230 -20.13 -2.84 1.70
C ALA A 230 -19.78 -1.37 1.44
N VAL A 231 -18.76 -1.08 0.64
CA VAL A 231 -18.40 0.28 0.24
C VAL A 231 -19.00 0.70 -1.10
N GLY A 232 -19.89 -0.10 -1.68
CA GLY A 232 -20.61 0.21 -2.92
C GLY A 232 -19.81 -0.05 -4.21
N LEU A 233 -18.74 -0.84 -4.13
CA LEU A 233 -17.98 -1.28 -5.31
C LEU A 233 -18.53 -2.64 -5.77
N SER A 234 -19.33 -2.60 -6.84
CA SER A 234 -19.93 -3.82 -7.42
C SER A 234 -18.87 -4.64 -8.14
N ILE A 235 -18.86 -5.95 -7.88
CA ILE A 235 -18.08 -6.92 -8.65
C ILE A 235 -19.01 -7.42 -9.75
N ASP A 236 -18.68 -7.11 -10.99
CA ASP A 236 -19.33 -7.67 -12.18
C ASP A 236 -18.45 -8.76 -12.80
N ASP A 237 -18.92 -9.38 -13.88
CA ASP A 237 -18.16 -10.40 -14.62
C ASP A 237 -16.93 -9.82 -15.36
N HIS A 238 -16.65 -8.52 -15.21
CA HIS A 238 -15.46 -7.89 -15.76
C HIS A 238 -14.28 -8.02 -14.79
N SER A 239 -13.09 -8.26 -15.35
CA SER A 239 -11.86 -8.31 -14.56
C SER A 239 -11.43 -6.94 -14.02
N PHE A 240 -11.97 -5.86 -14.58
CA PHE A 240 -11.67 -4.48 -14.20
C PHE A 240 -12.51 -4.03 -13.00
N GLN A 241 -11.91 -3.19 -12.16
CA GLN A 241 -12.58 -2.63 -11.01
C GLN A 241 -13.67 -1.62 -11.39
N SER A 242 -14.79 -1.64 -10.67
CA SER A 242 -15.90 -0.70 -10.87
C SER A 242 -15.63 0.71 -10.34
N GLY A 243 -14.56 0.87 -9.56
CA GLY A 243 -14.12 2.16 -9.03
C GLY A 243 -12.75 2.05 -8.37
N ALA A 244 -12.10 3.20 -8.19
CA ALA A 244 -10.80 3.24 -7.53
C ALA A 244 -10.95 3.07 -6.01
N TYR A 245 -10.00 2.37 -5.38
CA TYR A 245 -10.00 2.16 -3.94
C TYR A 245 -8.60 1.96 -3.38
N ASN A 246 -8.45 2.26 -2.10
CA ASN A 246 -7.31 1.82 -1.31
C ASN A 246 -7.71 0.60 -0.50
N LEU A 247 -6.87 -0.42 -0.53
CA LEU A 247 -6.89 -1.51 0.44
C LEU A 247 -5.69 -1.36 1.37
N LEU A 248 -5.94 -1.56 2.65
CA LEU A 248 -4.97 -1.60 3.73
C LEU A 248 -5.16 -2.92 4.47
N ALA A 249 -4.09 -3.61 4.81
CA ALA A 249 -4.15 -4.82 5.60
C ALA A 249 -2.96 -4.97 6.54
N THR A 250 -3.22 -5.47 7.72
CA THR A 250 -2.21 -5.96 8.67
C THR A 250 -2.44 -7.45 8.90
N ARG A 251 -1.73 -8.05 9.86
CA ARG A 251 -2.02 -9.42 10.32
C ARG A 251 -3.40 -9.56 10.98
N ASN A 252 -4.00 -8.46 11.42
CA ASN A 252 -5.18 -8.47 12.28
C ASN A 252 -6.46 -7.97 11.60
N TRP A 253 -6.34 -7.22 10.51
CA TRP A 253 -7.49 -6.61 9.85
C TRP A 253 -7.20 -6.22 8.41
N MET A 254 -8.26 -6.04 7.63
CA MET A 254 -8.24 -5.46 6.29
C MET A 254 -9.31 -4.38 6.17
N MET A 255 -8.97 -3.25 5.58
CA MET A 255 -9.84 -2.10 5.36
C MET A 255 -9.82 -1.70 3.89
N ILE A 256 -11.00 -1.38 3.35
CA ILE A 256 -11.18 -0.80 2.02
C ILE A 256 -11.72 0.62 2.15
N VAL A 257 -11.15 1.53 1.37
CA VAL A 257 -11.60 2.91 1.25
C VAL A 257 -11.81 3.25 -0.24
N PRO A 258 -13.06 3.46 -0.72
CA PRO A 258 -13.32 3.93 -2.08
C PRO A 258 -12.80 5.36 -2.27
N ARG A 259 -12.29 5.65 -3.48
CA ARG A 259 -11.58 6.88 -3.81
C ARG A 259 -12.29 7.67 -4.89
N SER A 260 -12.43 8.98 -4.66
CA SER A 260 -13.06 9.94 -5.59
C SER A 260 -12.02 10.68 -6.43
N GLN A 261 -10.84 10.96 -5.86
CA GLN A 261 -9.76 11.69 -6.50
C GLN A 261 -8.41 11.37 -5.86
N GLU A 262 -7.32 11.52 -6.63
CA GLU A 262 -5.95 11.19 -6.19
C GLU A 262 -5.43 12.16 -5.12
N GLU A 263 -5.75 13.45 -5.24
CA GLU A 263 -5.15 14.51 -4.45
C GLU A 263 -6.16 15.60 -4.07
N PHE A 264 -5.83 16.35 -3.02
CA PHE A 264 -6.57 17.54 -2.60
C PHE A 264 -5.57 18.68 -2.41
N GLU A 265 -5.81 19.84 -3.05
CA GLU A 265 -4.89 21.00 -3.02
C GLU A 265 -3.43 20.62 -3.35
N GLY A 266 -3.24 19.72 -4.32
CA GLY A 266 -1.92 19.23 -4.75
C GLY A 266 -1.20 18.30 -3.76
N ILE A 267 -1.86 17.88 -2.68
CA ILE A 267 -1.39 16.87 -1.73
C ILE A 267 -1.94 15.51 -2.18
N SER A 268 -1.06 14.68 -2.74
CA SER A 268 -1.41 13.36 -3.25
C SER A 268 -1.59 12.36 -2.10
N ILE A 269 -2.70 11.62 -2.11
CA ILE A 269 -3.07 10.67 -1.06
C ILE A 269 -3.16 9.26 -1.65
N ASN A 270 -2.48 8.31 -1.01
CA ASN A 270 -2.59 6.88 -1.27
C ASN A 270 -2.99 6.15 0.02
N SER A 271 -2.89 4.81 0.04
CA SER A 271 -3.24 4.02 1.22
C SER A 271 -2.53 4.44 2.51
N LEU A 272 -1.27 4.90 2.46
CA LEU A 272 -0.57 5.36 3.68
C LEU A 272 -1.24 6.58 4.31
N GLY A 273 -1.87 7.45 3.50
CA GLY A 273 -2.64 8.58 4.02
C GLY A 273 -3.82 8.12 4.87
N PHE A 274 -4.53 7.07 4.44
CA PHE A 274 -5.61 6.45 5.23
C PHE A 274 -5.12 5.64 6.43
N ALA A 275 -3.82 5.28 6.46
CA ALA A 275 -3.14 4.76 7.64
C ALA A 275 -2.67 5.88 8.60
N GLY A 276 -2.93 7.14 8.25
CA GLY A 276 -2.56 8.35 8.98
C GLY A 276 -1.12 8.84 8.76
N GLY A 277 -0.43 8.28 7.76
CA GLY A 277 0.88 8.74 7.28
C GLY A 277 0.75 9.59 6.02
N LEU A 278 0.86 10.91 6.16
CA LEU A 278 0.75 11.88 5.07
C LEU A 278 2.13 12.30 4.56
N LEU A 279 2.23 12.63 3.27
CA LEU A 279 3.46 13.12 2.64
C LEU A 279 3.20 14.46 1.95
N VAL A 280 3.90 15.50 2.39
CA VAL A 280 3.84 16.83 1.79
C VAL A 280 5.16 17.21 1.15
N ARG A 281 5.09 18.10 0.15
CA ARG A 281 6.27 18.49 -0.63
C ARG A 281 7.06 19.63 0.00
N ASN A 282 6.44 20.41 0.88
CA ASN A 282 7.05 21.59 1.52
C ASN A 282 6.27 22.00 2.77
N SER A 283 6.81 23.00 3.48
CA SER A 283 6.19 23.60 4.65
C SER A 283 4.85 24.27 4.35
N GLN A 284 4.61 24.76 3.13
CA GLN A 284 3.32 25.37 2.76
C GLN A 284 2.19 24.33 2.78
N GLN A 285 2.41 23.16 2.18
CA GLN A 285 1.45 22.06 2.23
C GLN A 285 1.26 21.51 3.66
N LEU A 286 2.30 21.52 4.49
CA LEU A 286 2.15 21.22 5.93
C LEU A 286 1.19 22.21 6.61
N GLN A 287 1.33 23.51 6.34
CA GLN A 287 0.41 24.52 6.88
C GLN A 287 -1.03 24.33 6.37
N TRP A 288 -1.20 23.91 5.10
CA TRP A 288 -2.52 23.55 4.58
C TRP A 288 -3.12 22.34 5.32
N LEU A 289 -2.35 21.27 5.56
CA LEU A 289 -2.83 20.14 6.36
C LEU A 289 -3.23 20.57 7.78
N LYS A 290 -2.44 21.44 8.43
CA LYS A 290 -2.78 21.99 9.75
C LYS A 290 -4.07 22.82 9.74
N SER A 291 -4.34 23.52 8.63
CA SER A 291 -5.52 24.39 8.50
C SER A 291 -6.78 23.63 8.11
N TYR A 292 -6.68 22.64 7.21
CA TYR A 292 -7.83 21.83 6.78
C TYR A 292 -8.15 20.68 7.73
N HIS A 293 -7.16 20.24 8.50
CA HIS A 293 -7.14 19.01 9.28
C HIS A 293 -7.10 17.71 8.44
N PRO A 294 -6.29 16.71 8.83
CA PRO A 294 -6.12 15.45 8.11
C PRO A 294 -7.42 14.72 7.72
N LEU A 295 -8.37 14.52 8.63
CA LEU A 295 -9.60 13.78 8.35
C LEU A 295 -10.46 14.48 7.30
N THR A 296 -10.49 15.81 7.30
CA THR A 296 -11.14 16.59 6.22
C THR A 296 -10.46 16.35 4.89
N VAL A 297 -9.13 16.34 4.83
CA VAL A 297 -8.39 16.06 3.59
C VAL A 297 -8.68 14.65 3.09
N LEU A 298 -8.67 13.65 3.98
CA LEU A 298 -9.03 12.27 3.65
C LEU A 298 -10.47 12.14 3.16
N LYS A 299 -11.40 12.92 3.73
CA LYS A 299 -12.79 13.02 3.25
C LYS A 299 -12.87 13.49 1.80
N GLN A 300 -12.10 14.52 1.44
CA GLN A 300 -12.14 15.11 0.09
C GLN A 300 -11.63 14.16 -0.98
N VAL A 301 -10.67 13.28 -0.65
CA VAL A 301 -10.12 12.29 -1.60
C VAL A 301 -10.84 10.94 -1.56
N GLY A 302 -11.65 10.70 -0.53
CA GLY A 302 -12.54 9.55 -0.41
C GLY A 302 -13.97 9.88 -0.85
N ILE A 303 -14.89 8.94 -0.63
CA ILE A 303 -16.33 9.18 -0.72
C ILE A 303 -16.81 9.68 0.65
N SER A 304 -17.51 10.81 0.71
CA SER A 304 -18.06 11.30 1.98
C SER A 304 -19.05 10.30 2.57
N ARG A 305 -18.95 10.07 3.88
CA ARG A 305 -20.04 9.43 4.65
C ARG A 305 -21.09 10.46 5.05
#